data_AF-A0A1V4XV49-F1
#
_entry.id   AF-A0A1V4XV49-F1
#
_cell.length_a   1.000
_cell.length_b   1.000
_cell.length_c   1.000
_cell.angle_alpha   90.00
_cell.angle_beta   90.00
_cell.angle_gamma   90.00
#
_symmetry.space_group_name_H-M   'P 1'
#
loop_
_entity.id
_entity.type
_entity.pdbx_description
1 polymer ?
#
loop_
_entity_poly.entity_id
_entity_poly.type
_entity_poly.pdbx_seq_one_letter_code
_entity_poly.pdbx_strand_id
1 'polypeptide(L)'
;MNQPQWEEESEKRREESEKRHARMARLFKEDRLAFERERKRLLDEFFSSVEDEDLRQRLRALQASFETKMKHAGSAHNRFVLAQTLFWDNFHNNWEPGILQFNECLKSLERNYSAFDDEPDS
;
A
#
# COMPACT_ATOMS: atom_id res chain seq x y z
N MET A 1 24.07 -4.39 -2.00
CA MET A 1 23.77 -3.06 -2.56
C MET A 1 24.39 -2.04 -1.62
N ASN A 2 25.19 -1.08 -2.11
CA ASN A 2 25.86 -0.12 -1.22
C ASN A 2 24.89 1.00 -0.81
N GLN A 3 25.01 1.49 0.43
CA GLN A 3 24.11 2.48 1.05
C GLN A 3 23.80 3.70 0.15
N PRO A 4 24.78 4.30 -0.58
CA PRO A 4 24.52 5.44 -1.46
C PRO A 4 23.64 5.10 -2.66
N GLN A 5 23.75 3.88 -3.21
CA GLN A 5 22.92 3.44 -4.34
C GLN A 5 21.46 3.23 -3.90
N TRP A 6 21.24 2.71 -2.71
CA TRP A 6 19.89 2.52 -2.17
C TRP A 6 19.19 3.86 -1.87
N GLU A 7 19.93 4.83 -1.34
CA GLU A 7 19.41 6.20 -1.10
C GLU A 7 19.02 6.87 -2.43
N GLU A 8 19.88 6.79 -3.44
CA GLU A 8 19.59 7.37 -4.76
C GLU A 8 18.41 6.69 -5.47
N GLU A 9 18.29 5.36 -5.40
CA GLU A 9 17.14 4.63 -5.93
C GLU A 9 15.85 4.95 -5.17
N SER A 10 15.93 5.14 -3.85
CA SER A 10 14.77 5.51 -3.03
C SER A 10 14.29 6.92 -3.32
N GLU A 11 15.21 7.86 -3.52
CA GLU A 11 14.89 9.23 -3.93
C GLU A 11 14.20 9.26 -5.31
N LYS A 12 14.74 8.53 -6.30
CA LYS A 12 14.12 8.42 -7.62
C LYS A 12 12.70 7.86 -7.54
N ARG A 13 12.48 6.79 -6.77
CA ARG A 13 11.13 6.23 -6.55
C ARG A 13 10.18 7.23 -5.90
N ARG A 14 10.67 8.04 -4.95
CA ARG A 14 9.88 9.10 -4.31
C ARG A 14 9.46 10.16 -5.32
N GLU A 15 10.40 10.73 -6.07
CA GLU A 15 10.09 11.76 -7.07
C GLU A 15 9.11 11.27 -8.13
N GLU A 16 9.27 10.04 -8.62
CA GLU A 16 8.37 9.43 -9.59
C GLU A 16 6.96 9.24 -9.03
N SER A 17 6.86 8.81 -7.76
CA SER A 17 5.60 8.67 -7.06
C SER A 17 4.89 10.03 -6.93
N GLU A 18 5.61 11.07 -6.48
CA GLU A 18 5.06 12.42 -6.32
C GLU A 18 4.58 13.01 -7.65
N LYS A 19 5.38 12.91 -8.72
CA LYS A 19 5.00 13.35 -10.07
C LYS A 19 3.74 12.63 -10.56
N ARG A 20 3.65 11.32 -10.33
CA ARG A 20 2.50 10.49 -10.69
C ARG A 20 1.26 10.91 -9.91
N HIS A 21 1.38 11.13 -8.60
CA HIS A 21 0.30 11.62 -7.75
C HIS A 21 -0.21 12.99 -8.18
N ALA A 22 0.68 13.94 -8.46
CA ALA A 22 0.33 15.26 -8.95
C ALA A 22 -0.43 15.19 -10.28
N ARG A 23 0.05 14.35 -11.22
CA ARG A 23 -0.64 14.11 -12.51
C ARG A 23 -2.04 13.55 -12.30
N MET A 24 -2.21 12.55 -11.44
CA MET A 24 -3.51 11.96 -11.13
C MET A 24 -4.47 12.96 -10.50
N ALA A 25 -3.99 13.77 -9.55
CA ALA A 25 -4.79 14.81 -8.92
C ALA A 25 -5.25 15.87 -9.92
N ARG A 26 -4.39 16.24 -10.88
CA ARG A 26 -4.74 17.14 -11.98
C ARG A 26 -5.83 16.53 -12.87
N LEU A 27 -5.62 15.29 -13.35
CA LEU A 27 -6.60 14.59 -14.18
C LEU A 27 -7.96 14.50 -13.49
N PHE A 28 -7.99 14.19 -12.18
CA PHE A 28 -9.24 14.10 -11.44
C PHE A 28 -10.09 15.39 -11.48
N LYS A 29 -9.42 16.55 -11.47
CA LYS A 29 -10.07 17.87 -11.50
C LYS A 29 -10.45 18.31 -12.91
N GLU A 30 -9.58 18.03 -13.88
CA GLU A 30 -9.66 18.59 -15.23
C GLU A 30 -10.34 17.65 -16.24
N ASP A 31 -10.04 16.35 -16.18
CA ASP A 31 -10.55 15.33 -17.12
C ASP A 31 -10.81 14.01 -16.39
N ARG A 32 -12.07 13.84 -15.98
CA ARG A 32 -12.54 12.65 -15.27
C ARG A 32 -12.38 11.36 -16.07
N LEU A 33 -12.52 11.43 -17.40
CA LEU A 33 -12.42 10.25 -18.25
C LEU A 33 -10.96 9.78 -18.36
N ALA A 34 -10.05 10.73 -18.58
CA ALA A 34 -8.62 10.44 -18.60
C ALA A 34 -8.13 9.94 -17.24
N PHE A 35 -8.65 10.50 -16.14
CA PHE A 35 -8.38 10.00 -14.79
C PHE A 35 -8.76 8.53 -14.62
N GLU A 36 -9.98 8.14 -14.97
CA GLU A 36 -10.43 6.74 -14.79
C GLU A 36 -9.64 5.76 -15.66
N ARG A 37 -9.27 6.16 -16.89
CA ARG A 37 -8.39 5.36 -17.76
C ARG A 37 -7.01 5.16 -17.14
N GLU A 38 -6.41 6.24 -16.64
CA GLU A 38 -5.10 6.18 -16.00
C GLU A 38 -5.13 5.37 -14.71
N ARG A 39 -6.15 5.56 -13.87
CA ARG A 39 -6.38 4.78 -12.65
C ARG A 39 -6.43 3.28 -12.96
N LYS A 40 -7.20 2.89 -13.99
CA LYS A 40 -7.28 1.49 -14.40
C LYS A 40 -5.93 0.96 -14.89
N ARG A 41 -5.22 1.72 -15.74
CA ARG A 41 -3.88 1.36 -16.23
C ARG A 41 -2.91 1.11 -15.07
N LEU A 42 -2.89 1.98 -14.07
CA LEU A 42 -2.00 1.87 -12.91
C LEU A 42 -2.35 0.67 -12.02
N LEU A 43 -3.63 0.37 -11.83
CA LEU A 43 -4.06 -0.82 -11.12
C LEU A 43 -3.67 -2.10 -11.87
N ASP A 44 -3.87 -2.13 -13.19
CA ASP A 44 -3.49 -3.26 -14.03
C ASP A 44 -1.96 -3.48 -14.00
N GLU A 45 -1.17 -2.41 -14.06
CA GLU A 45 0.30 -2.43 -13.91
C GLU A 45 0.70 -3.02 -12.55
N PHE A 46 0.09 -2.52 -11.45
CA PHE A 46 0.35 -3.02 -10.10
C PHE A 46 -0.02 -4.50 -9.93
N PHE A 47 -1.19 -4.93 -10.39
CA PHE A 47 -1.58 -6.34 -10.28
C PHE A 47 -0.67 -7.25 -11.10
N SER A 48 -0.22 -6.77 -12.26
CA SER A 48 0.69 -7.54 -13.13
C SER A 48 2.09 -7.70 -12.52
N SER A 49 2.52 -6.79 -11.63
CA SER A 49 3.81 -6.91 -10.94
C SER A 49 3.80 -7.87 -9.74
N VAL A 50 2.64 -8.35 -9.31
CA VAL A 50 2.52 -9.34 -8.23
C VAL A 50 2.78 -10.73 -8.81
N GLU A 51 3.83 -11.41 -8.38
CA GLU A 51 4.22 -12.73 -8.91
C GLU A 51 3.26 -13.86 -8.50
N ASP A 52 2.77 -13.83 -7.27
CA ASP A 52 1.81 -14.79 -6.74
C ASP A 52 0.43 -14.60 -7.39
N GLU A 53 0.01 -15.59 -8.18
CA GLU A 53 -1.26 -15.56 -8.92
C GLU A 53 -2.48 -15.59 -7.99
N ASP A 54 -2.44 -16.33 -6.87
CA ASP A 54 -3.54 -16.37 -5.92
C ASP A 54 -3.70 -15.01 -5.23
N LEU A 55 -2.58 -14.40 -4.82
CA LEU A 55 -2.58 -13.05 -4.26
C LEU A 55 -3.08 -12.03 -5.29
N ARG A 56 -2.63 -12.11 -6.54
CA ARG A 56 -3.07 -11.25 -7.64
C ARG A 56 -4.58 -11.31 -7.84
N GLN A 57 -5.16 -12.52 -7.85
CA GLN A 57 -6.61 -12.70 -7.96
C GLN A 57 -7.36 -12.11 -6.77
N ARG A 58 -6.87 -12.30 -5.55
CA ARG A 58 -7.47 -11.71 -4.34
C ARG A 58 -7.45 -10.19 -4.38
N LEU A 59 -6.35 -9.58 -4.83
CA LEU A 59 -6.23 -8.13 -4.97
C LEU A 59 -7.20 -7.57 -6.02
N ARG A 60 -7.36 -8.25 -7.16
CA ARG A 60 -8.38 -7.89 -8.17
C ARG A 60 -9.80 -7.99 -7.62
N ALA A 61 -10.11 -9.05 -6.88
CA ALA A 61 -11.41 -9.24 -6.26
C ALA A 61 -11.71 -8.15 -5.21
N LEU A 62 -10.71 -7.80 -4.39
CA LEU A 62 -10.80 -6.71 -3.42
C LEU A 62 -11.12 -5.38 -4.12
N GLN A 63 -10.39 -5.08 -5.19
CA GLN A 63 -10.60 -3.86 -5.98
C GLN A 63 -12.02 -3.81 -6.58
N ALA A 64 -12.48 -4.90 -7.19
CA ALA A 64 -13.83 -4.99 -7.76
C ALA A 64 -14.93 -4.84 -6.70
N SER A 65 -14.73 -5.42 -5.52
CA SER A 65 -15.63 -5.28 -4.37
C SER A 65 -15.70 -3.83 -3.90
N PHE A 66 -14.56 -3.15 -3.79
CA PHE A 66 -14.50 -1.73 -3.44
C PHE A 66 -15.24 -0.86 -4.46
N GLU A 67 -14.99 -1.05 -5.76
CA GLU A 67 -15.67 -0.31 -6.82
C GLU A 67 -17.20 -0.52 -6.80
N THR A 68 -17.62 -1.76 -6.58
CA THR A 68 -19.04 -2.12 -6.45
C THR A 68 -19.67 -1.38 -5.26
N LYS A 69 -19.04 -1.40 -4.08
CA LYS A 69 -19.51 -0.66 -2.90
C LYS A 69 -19.61 0.84 -3.16
N MET A 70 -18.59 1.43 -3.79
CA MET A 70 -18.58 2.86 -4.10
C MET A 70 -19.66 3.26 -5.11
N LYS A 71 -19.95 2.41 -6.10
CA LYS A 71 -21.03 2.64 -7.07
C LYS A 71 -22.40 2.68 -6.38
N HIS A 72 -22.65 1.78 -5.43
CA HIS A 72 -23.93 1.68 -4.73
C HIS A 72 -24.12 2.73 -3.61
N ALA A 73 -23.06 3.37 -3.14
CA ALA A 73 -23.14 4.41 -2.10
C ALA A 73 -23.89 5.69 -2.54
N GLY A 74 -24.14 5.87 -3.84
CA GLY A 74 -25.00 6.95 -4.36
C GLY A 74 -24.29 8.30 -4.46
N SER A 75 -24.36 9.13 -3.41
CA SER A 75 -23.83 10.51 -3.43
C SER A 75 -22.31 10.55 -3.27
N ALA A 76 -21.68 11.68 -3.65
CA ALA A 76 -20.24 11.87 -3.44
C ALA A 76 -19.87 11.88 -1.94
N HIS A 77 -20.71 12.48 -1.10
CA HIS A 77 -20.53 12.48 0.34
C HIS A 77 -20.59 11.07 0.94
N ASN A 78 -21.60 10.27 0.55
CA ASN A 78 -21.73 8.90 1.02
C ASN A 78 -20.55 8.02 0.60
N ARG A 79 -20.06 8.18 -0.63
CA ARG A 79 -18.84 7.50 -1.09
C ARG A 79 -17.63 7.86 -0.24
N PHE A 80 -17.48 9.14 0.10
CA PHE A 80 -16.37 9.60 0.93
C PHE A 80 -16.44 9.02 2.34
N VAL A 81 -17.60 9.10 3.00
CA VAL A 81 -17.82 8.53 4.33
C VAL A 81 -17.57 7.02 4.30
N LEU A 82 -18.12 6.30 3.32
CA LEU A 82 -17.91 4.86 3.18
C LEU A 82 -16.43 4.51 2.99
N ALA A 83 -15.69 5.30 2.19
CA ALA A 83 -14.27 5.09 1.98
C ALA A 83 -13.48 5.27 3.29
N GLN A 84 -13.82 6.29 4.09
CA GLN A 84 -13.22 6.50 5.41
C GLN A 84 -13.53 5.34 6.36
N THR A 85 -14.79 4.89 6.41
CA THR A 85 -15.20 3.75 7.25
C THR A 85 -14.42 2.50 6.89
N LEU A 86 -14.37 2.12 5.61
CA LEU A 86 -13.65 0.94 5.14
C LEU A 86 -12.15 1.02 5.45
N PHE A 87 -11.55 2.22 5.32
CA PHE A 87 -10.15 2.44 5.65
C PHE A 87 -9.88 2.23 7.14
N TRP A 88 -10.62 2.93 8.01
CA TRP A 88 -10.38 2.88 9.45
C TRP A 88 -10.72 1.52 10.05
N ASP A 89 -11.76 0.86 9.56
CA ASP A 89 -12.10 -0.51 9.95
C ASP A 89 -10.96 -1.47 9.63
N ASN A 90 -10.41 -1.40 8.42
CA ASN A 90 -9.28 -2.25 8.05
C ASN A 90 -7.98 -1.89 8.80
N PHE A 91 -7.76 -0.60 9.08
CA PHE A 91 -6.62 -0.16 9.85
C PHE A 91 -6.64 -0.78 11.26
N HIS A 92 -7.72 -0.59 12.01
CA HIS A 92 -7.82 -1.06 13.39
C HIS A 92 -7.92 -2.58 13.51
N ASN A 93 -8.62 -3.23 12.58
CA ASN A 93 -8.87 -4.67 12.71
C ASN A 93 -7.75 -5.53 12.10
N ASN A 94 -6.94 -5.00 11.17
CA ASN A 94 -5.93 -5.79 10.47
C ASN A 94 -4.54 -5.16 10.53
N TRP A 95 -4.36 -3.91 10.09
CA TRP A 95 -3.03 -3.32 9.94
C TRP A 95 -2.36 -3.00 11.26
N GLU A 96 -3.05 -2.32 12.17
CA GLU A 96 -2.52 -1.96 13.48
C GLU A 96 -2.10 -3.21 14.29
N PRO A 97 -2.93 -4.26 14.43
CA PRO A 97 -2.51 -5.51 15.07
C PRO A 97 -1.32 -6.16 14.38
N GLY A 98 -1.30 -6.20 13.04
CA GLY A 98 -0.19 -6.80 12.28
C GLY A 98 1.12 -6.05 12.49
N ILE A 99 1.09 -4.72 12.44
CA ILE A 99 2.26 -3.87 12.70
C ILE A 99 2.80 -4.08 14.11
N LEU A 100 1.91 -4.14 15.11
CA LEU A 100 2.30 -4.42 16.49
C LEU A 100 2.95 -5.80 16.63
N GLN A 101 2.40 -6.83 15.99
CA GLN A 101 3.00 -8.17 15.97
C GLN A 101 4.39 -8.17 15.33
N PHE A 102 4.56 -7.50 14.19
CA PHE A 102 5.87 -7.37 13.54
C PHE A 102 6.89 -6.66 14.44
N ASN A 103 6.47 -5.59 15.12
CA ASN A 103 7.34 -4.87 16.04
C ASN A 103 7.81 -5.75 17.20
N GLU A 104 6.92 -6.55 17.79
CA GLU A 104 7.29 -7.49 18.86
C GLU A 104 8.21 -8.61 18.37
N CYS A 105 7.98 -9.15 17.17
CA CYS A 105 8.89 -10.10 16.55
C CYS A 105 10.29 -9.52 16.34
N LEU A 106 10.39 -8.27 15.86
CA LEU A 106 11.67 -7.59 15.66
C LEU A 106 12.42 -7.37 16.98
N LYS A 107 11.73 -6.88 18.03
CA LYS A 107 12.33 -6.73 19.38
C LYS A 107 12.75 -8.08 19.97
N SER A 108 12.02 -9.15 19.68
CA SER A 108 12.41 -10.49 20.12
C SER A 108 13.68 -10.95 19.42
N LEU A 109 13.81 -10.70 18.12
CA LEU A 109 15.01 -11.04 17.36
C LEU A 109 16.22 -10.25 17.85
N GLU A 110 16.08 -8.94 18.05
CA GLU A 110 17.16 -8.08 18.57
C GLU A 110 17.67 -8.59 19.92
N ARG A 111 16.75 -8.88 20.87
CA ARG A 111 17.12 -9.46 22.17
C ARG A 111 17.86 -10.79 22.06
N ASN A 112 17.41 -11.66 21.16
CA ASN A 112 18.06 -12.95 20.95
C ASN A 112 19.47 -12.77 20.37
N TYR A 113 19.66 -11.86 19.41
CA TYR A 113 20.97 -11.56 18.83
C TYR A 113 21.93 -10.94 19.86
N SER A 114 21.47 -9.98 20.66
CA SER A 114 22.31 -9.40 21.73
C SER A 114 22.73 -10.42 22.80
N ALA A 115 21.91 -11.45 23.06
CA ALA A 115 22.27 -12.52 23.98
C ALA A 115 23.35 -13.48 23.43
N PHE A 116 23.54 -13.56 22.11
CA PHE A 116 24.59 -14.37 21.50
C PHE A 116 25.96 -13.67 21.46
N ASP A 117 25.99 -12.34 21.41
CA ASP A 117 27.24 -11.56 21.44
C ASP A 117 27.87 -11.46 22.86
N ASP A 118 27.11 -11.82 23.91
CA ASP A 118 27.53 -11.78 25.32
C ASP A 118 28.02 -13.15 25.87
N GLU A 119 28.04 -14.23 25.06
CA GLU A 119 28.69 -15.48 25.45
C GLU A 119 30.21 -15.40 25.17
N PRO A 120 31.09 -15.41 26.19
CA PRO A 120 32.52 -15.47 25.94
C PRO A 120 32.89 -16.85 25.39
N ASP A 121 33.57 -16.87 24.24
CA ASP A 121 34.27 -18.05 23.70
C ASP A 121 35.01 -18.76 24.84
N SER A 122 34.52 -19.95 25.19
CA SER A 122 35.10 -20.82 26.22
C SER A 122 36.21 -21.70 25.66
#